data_AF-A0A292SMY3-F1
#
_entry.id   AF-A0A292SMY3-F1
#
_cell.length_a   1.000
_cell.length_b   1.000
_cell.length_c   1.000
_cell.angle_alpha   90.00
_cell.angle_beta   90.00
_cell.angle_gamma   90.00
#
_symmetry.space_group_name_H-M   'P 1'
#
loop_
_entity.id
_entity.type
_entity.pdbx_description
1 polymer ?
#
loop_
_entity_poly.entity_id
_entity_poly.type
_entity_poly.pdbx_seq_one_letter_code
_entity_poly.pdbx_strand_id
1 'polypeptide(L)'
;MYLVSNFFNASIRRPVFRGKTSAENIQSSEFSGIKNLESDIFVPQNTLKRPTEFGTVSYLKDNSFEELRFKKPLTLAQALDTVQKADDKYHLCRYGVVKSGFTLNEFKESFEMRFKNMKFTGFLGSGYSALALENQDGNIVKLCTDDHFAMRNKTEDFDAQVLKKGTIKKQYFYYIQKKYSKKGVTQHDVDLMEKKILSKGYIANDLYEGQIGKDKDGKIYLIDPECAVDPAKKAEINEKTESFIQECIRNGWM
;
A
#
# COMPACT_ATOMS: atom_id res chain seq x y z
N MET A 1 21.82 58.28 8.57
CA MET A 1 20.95 57.39 9.37
C MET A 1 20.65 56.19 8.48
N TYR A 2 21.50 55.17 8.54
CA TYR A 2 21.42 53.95 7.74
C TYR A 2 20.73 52.87 8.59
N LEU A 3 19.67 52.25 8.07
CA LEU A 3 19.14 50.99 8.61
C LEU A 3 19.43 49.88 7.61
N VAL A 4 20.19 48.92 8.11
CA VAL A 4 20.83 47.81 7.41
C VAL A 4 19.90 46.61 7.43
N SER A 5 19.89 45.92 6.30
CA SER A 5 19.43 44.55 6.06
C SER A 5 19.77 43.55 7.18
N ASN A 6 18.83 42.68 7.56
CA ASN A 6 19.11 41.33 8.06
C ASN A 6 17.81 40.49 8.07
N PHE A 7 17.52 39.83 6.95
CA PHE A 7 16.60 38.69 6.91
C PHE A 7 17.37 37.50 6.33
N PHE A 8 17.99 36.70 7.19
CA PHE A 8 18.43 35.35 6.84
C PHE A 8 18.30 34.42 8.05
N ASN A 9 17.85 33.21 7.72
CA ASN A 9 17.88 31.97 8.51
C ASN A 9 16.89 31.84 9.68
N ALA A 10 15.62 31.62 9.33
CA ALA A 10 14.80 30.64 10.04
C ALA A 10 14.52 29.48 9.09
N SER A 11 15.39 28.47 9.10
CA SER A 11 15.09 27.18 8.47
C SER A 11 13.91 26.57 9.21
N ILE A 12 12.69 26.72 8.67
CA ILE A 12 11.51 26.00 9.15
C ILE A 12 11.76 24.53 8.83
N ARG A 13 12.32 23.80 9.81
CA ARG A 13 12.41 22.34 9.77
C ARG A 13 10.97 21.83 9.81
N ARG A 14 10.43 21.40 8.66
CA ARG A 14 9.25 20.54 8.63
C ARG A 14 9.53 19.33 9.53
N PRO A 15 8.60 18.90 10.39
CA PRO A 15 8.77 17.65 11.11
C PRO A 15 8.78 16.53 10.08
N VAL A 16 9.97 16.00 9.78
CA VAL A 16 10.09 14.70 9.14
C VAL A 16 9.67 13.70 10.21
N PHE A 17 8.50 13.08 10.04
CA PHE A 17 8.20 11.85 10.75
C PHE A 17 9.16 10.77 10.22
N ARG A 18 10.38 10.78 10.75
CA ARG A 18 11.24 9.60 10.75
C ARG A 18 10.66 8.69 11.82
N GLY A 19 9.97 7.65 11.41
CA GLY A 19 9.76 6.49 12.28
C GLY A 19 11.15 5.99 12.70
N LYS A 20 11.62 6.40 13.88
CA LYS A 20 12.88 5.94 14.43
C LYS A 20 12.72 4.47 14.80
N THR A 21 13.41 3.61 14.08
CA THR A 21 14.01 2.42 14.69
C THR A 21 15.14 2.89 15.62
N SER A 22 14.96 2.69 16.92
CA SER A 22 16.07 2.48 17.85
C SER A 22 15.56 1.56 18.95
N ALA A 23 16.09 0.34 18.97
CA ALA A 23 16.07 -0.52 20.13
C ALA A 23 16.85 0.20 21.24
N GLU A 24 16.14 0.94 22.09
CA GLU A 24 16.67 1.39 23.37
C GLU A 24 15.99 0.57 24.45
N ASN A 25 16.84 -0.09 25.24
CA ASN A 25 16.47 -0.90 26.39
C ASN A 25 15.56 -0.12 27.33
N ILE A 26 14.28 -0.51 27.41
CA ILE A 26 13.48 -0.27 28.60
C ILE A 26 13.56 -1.55 29.42
N GLN A 27 14.52 -1.57 30.35
CA GLN A 27 14.39 -2.38 31.55
C GLN A 27 13.22 -1.81 32.35
N SER A 28 12.09 -2.51 32.35
CA SER A 28 11.15 -2.46 33.47
C SER A 28 10.88 -3.89 33.89
N SER A 29 11.60 -4.27 34.95
CA SER A 29 11.29 -5.35 35.85
C SER A 29 9.81 -5.40 36.19
N GLU A 30 9.16 -6.53 35.89
CA GLU A 30 8.06 -7.16 36.63
C GLU A 30 7.26 -8.05 35.68
N PHE A 31 7.77 -9.26 35.42
CA PHE A 31 6.95 -10.46 35.22
C PHE A 31 7.88 -11.65 35.44
N SER A 32 8.11 -11.96 36.71
CA SER A 32 8.66 -13.24 37.16
C SER A 32 7.60 -14.31 36.93
N GLY A 33 7.85 -15.23 35.99
CA GLY A 33 6.99 -16.40 35.87
C GLY A 33 7.25 -17.25 34.65
N ILE A 34 8.08 -18.28 34.87
CA ILE A 34 8.14 -19.58 34.18
C ILE A 34 9.40 -19.78 33.33
N LYS A 35 10.29 -20.59 33.91
CA LYS A 35 11.46 -21.22 33.28
C LYS A 35 11.03 -22.46 32.50
N ASN A 36 11.80 -22.71 31.45
CA ASN A 36 12.05 -23.97 30.75
C ASN A 36 10.91 -24.52 29.88
N LEU A 37 11.12 -24.52 28.57
CA LEU A 37 11.07 -25.77 27.81
C LEU A 37 12.01 -25.70 26.59
N GLU A 38 12.47 -26.87 26.22
CA GLU A 38 13.71 -27.17 25.53
C GLU A 38 13.75 -26.76 24.05
N SER A 39 14.97 -26.79 23.53
CA SER A 39 15.34 -26.62 22.14
C SER A 39 14.54 -27.51 21.19
N ASP A 40 13.59 -26.90 20.50
CA ASP A 40 13.13 -27.38 19.20
C ASP A 40 13.55 -26.39 18.13
N ILE A 41 14.13 -26.92 17.05
CA ILE A 41 14.51 -26.20 15.84
C ILE A 41 13.27 -25.46 15.34
N PHE A 42 13.21 -24.16 15.64
CA PHE A 42 12.08 -23.32 15.30
C PHE A 42 12.11 -23.06 13.80
N VAL A 43 11.41 -23.87 13.02
CA VAL A 43 11.00 -23.49 11.66
C VAL A 43 9.83 -22.52 11.83
N PRO A 44 10.02 -21.19 11.63
CA PRO A 44 8.97 -20.23 11.94
C PRO A 44 7.84 -20.36 10.92
N GLN A 45 6.67 -20.84 11.36
CA GLN A 45 5.45 -20.66 10.57
C GLN A 45 4.89 -19.25 10.84
N ASN A 46 4.82 -18.44 9.77
CA ASN A 46 4.98 -16.98 9.78
C ASN A 46 3.68 -16.14 9.71
N THR A 47 2.49 -16.69 10.01
CA THR A 47 1.21 -15.99 9.80
C THR A 47 0.13 -16.49 10.77
N LEU A 48 -0.61 -15.59 11.42
CA LEU A 48 -1.77 -15.95 12.25
C LEU A 48 -3.01 -16.05 11.34
N LYS A 49 -3.66 -17.22 11.31
CA LYS A 49 -4.86 -17.46 10.49
C LYS A 49 -6.08 -17.67 11.37
N ARG A 50 -7.15 -16.92 11.10
CA ARG A 50 -8.42 -17.00 11.82
C ARG A 50 -9.57 -17.33 10.86
N PRO A 51 -10.21 -18.51 11.00
CA PRO A 51 -11.47 -18.80 10.31
C PRO A 51 -12.59 -17.87 10.78
N THR A 52 -13.43 -17.42 9.85
CA THR A 52 -14.55 -16.51 10.08
C THR A 52 -15.78 -16.91 9.26
N GLU A 53 -16.89 -16.21 9.46
CA GLU A 53 -18.07 -16.33 8.61
C GLU A 53 -17.81 -15.94 7.14
N PHE A 54 -16.82 -15.08 6.89
CA PHE A 54 -16.43 -14.55 5.58
C PHE A 54 -15.36 -15.40 4.87
N GLY A 55 -14.61 -16.20 5.63
CA GLY A 55 -13.52 -17.01 5.10
C GLY A 55 -12.37 -17.20 6.10
N THR A 56 -11.13 -16.99 5.68
CA THR A 56 -9.96 -16.99 6.58
C THR A 56 -9.29 -15.64 6.52
N VAL A 57 -9.19 -14.96 7.66
CA VAL A 57 -8.41 -13.72 7.80
C VAL A 57 -7.01 -14.10 8.26
N SER A 58 -6.00 -13.60 7.57
CA SER A 58 -4.59 -13.77 7.92
C SER A 58 -3.99 -12.45 8.36
N TYR A 59 -3.13 -12.51 9.38
CA TYR A 59 -2.36 -11.38 9.89
C TYR A 59 -0.86 -11.71 9.88
N LEU A 60 -0.06 -10.67 9.66
CA LEU A 60 1.39 -10.72 9.87
C LEU A 60 1.70 -10.69 11.38
N LYS A 61 2.97 -10.92 11.74
CA LYS A 61 3.41 -11.03 13.15
C LYS A 61 3.19 -9.75 13.96
N ASP A 62 3.22 -8.60 13.31
CA ASP A 62 2.95 -7.28 13.91
C ASP A 62 1.43 -6.99 14.02
N ASN A 63 0.58 -8.00 13.81
CA ASN A 63 -0.88 -7.91 13.75
C ASN A 63 -1.41 -7.04 12.60
N SER A 64 -0.59 -6.67 11.62
CA SER A 64 -1.09 -6.05 10.40
C SER A 64 -1.88 -7.05 9.57
N PHE A 65 -2.95 -6.57 8.93
CA PHE A 65 -3.77 -7.38 8.03
C PHE A 65 -2.94 -7.83 6.81
N GLU A 66 -2.97 -9.12 6.51
CA GLU A 66 -2.30 -9.68 5.34
C GLU A 66 -3.30 -9.94 4.21
N GLU A 67 -4.36 -10.70 4.51
CA GLU A 67 -5.37 -11.07 3.52
C GLU A 67 -6.66 -11.60 4.15
N LEU A 68 -7.75 -11.52 3.39
CA LEU A 68 -9.00 -12.24 3.62
C LEU A 68 -9.20 -13.21 2.46
N ARG A 69 -9.12 -14.51 2.73
CA ARG A 69 -9.42 -15.59 1.77
C ARG A 69 -10.89 -15.96 1.86
N PHE A 70 -11.62 -15.85 0.76
CA PHE A 70 -13.05 -16.18 0.74
C PHE A 70 -13.30 -17.69 0.80
N LYS A 71 -14.43 -18.11 1.38
CA LYS A 71 -14.81 -19.54 1.50
C LYS A 71 -14.95 -20.24 0.15
N LYS A 72 -15.32 -19.49 -0.89
CA LYS A 72 -15.49 -19.95 -2.26
C LYS A 72 -15.22 -18.78 -3.21
N PRO A 73 -14.93 -19.03 -4.50
CA PRO A 73 -14.82 -17.95 -5.48
C PRO A 73 -16.13 -17.15 -5.59
N LEU A 74 -16.03 -15.81 -5.58
CA LEU A 74 -17.15 -14.87 -5.55
C LEU A 74 -17.20 -13.99 -6.81
N THR A 75 -18.37 -13.49 -7.21
CA THR A 75 -18.43 -12.37 -8.18
C THR A 75 -17.83 -11.09 -7.56
N LEU A 76 -17.56 -10.06 -8.36
CA LEU A 76 -17.06 -8.79 -7.83
C LEU A 76 -18.01 -8.22 -6.76
N ALA A 77 -19.31 -8.13 -7.08
CA ALA A 77 -20.33 -7.67 -6.14
C ALA A 77 -20.30 -8.43 -4.81
N GLN A 78 -20.29 -9.76 -4.87
CA GLN A 78 -20.24 -10.60 -3.67
C GLN A 78 -18.93 -10.43 -2.88
N ALA A 79 -17.80 -10.28 -3.57
CA ALA A 79 -16.51 -10.05 -2.95
C ALA A 79 -16.48 -8.71 -2.19
N LEU A 80 -16.92 -7.62 -2.83
CA LEU A 80 -16.96 -6.29 -2.20
C LEU A 80 -17.96 -6.24 -1.03
N ASP A 81 -19.14 -6.85 -1.16
CA ASP A 81 -20.11 -6.97 -0.06
C ASP A 81 -19.54 -7.78 1.12
N THR A 82 -18.74 -8.81 0.83
CA THR A 82 -18.05 -9.62 1.86
C THR A 82 -16.95 -8.82 2.54
N VAL A 83 -16.16 -8.07 1.78
CA VAL A 83 -15.11 -7.20 2.31
C VAL A 83 -15.71 -6.12 3.21
N GLN A 84 -16.79 -5.45 2.80
CA GLN A 84 -17.46 -4.45 3.63
C GLN A 84 -17.88 -5.02 4.99
N LYS A 85 -18.60 -6.15 4.98
CA LYS A 85 -19.07 -6.79 6.22
C LYS A 85 -17.93 -7.28 7.12
N ALA A 86 -16.84 -7.74 6.51
CA ALA A 86 -15.66 -8.15 7.24
C ALA A 86 -14.92 -6.95 7.82
N ASP A 87 -14.85 -5.83 7.10
CA ASP A 87 -14.24 -4.59 7.54
C ASP A 87 -14.99 -3.97 8.73
N ASP A 88 -16.32 -3.97 8.69
CA ASP A 88 -17.16 -3.48 9.80
C ASP A 88 -16.85 -4.20 11.14
N LYS A 89 -16.41 -5.47 11.06
CA LYS A 89 -16.14 -6.32 12.22
C LYS A 89 -14.66 -6.43 12.60
N TYR A 90 -13.77 -6.42 11.61
CA TYR A 90 -12.35 -6.72 11.79
C TYR A 90 -11.43 -5.56 11.39
N HIS A 91 -11.99 -4.44 10.91
CA HIS A 91 -11.27 -3.22 10.52
C HIS A 91 -10.12 -3.49 9.53
N LEU A 92 -10.43 -4.24 8.47
CA LEU A 92 -9.48 -4.71 7.46
C LEU A 92 -8.95 -3.56 6.57
N CYS A 93 -9.75 -2.53 6.36
CA CYS A 93 -9.47 -1.38 5.50
C CYS A 93 -8.94 -0.18 6.29
N ARG A 94 -8.30 -0.40 7.44
CA ARG A 94 -7.82 0.61 8.42
C ARG A 94 -7.04 1.79 7.81
N TYR A 95 -6.53 1.68 6.58
CA TYR A 95 -5.71 2.69 5.90
C TYR A 95 -6.10 2.97 4.44
N GLY A 96 -7.27 2.57 3.93
CA GLY A 96 -7.53 2.77 2.49
C GLY A 96 -8.93 2.46 1.98
N VAL A 97 -9.25 3.13 0.85
CA VAL A 97 -10.52 3.27 0.09
C VAL A 97 -11.20 4.64 0.23
N VAL A 98 -10.96 5.41 1.30
CA VAL A 98 -11.54 6.75 1.45
C VAL A 98 -10.52 7.83 1.05
N LYS A 99 -10.31 8.05 -0.25
CA LYS A 99 -10.29 9.46 -0.68
C LYS A 99 -11.66 10.01 -0.27
N SER A 100 -11.72 11.10 0.49
CA SER A 100 -12.96 11.61 1.11
C SER A 100 -14.18 11.45 0.17
N GLY A 101 -15.04 10.47 0.46
CA GLY A 101 -16.27 10.21 -0.30
C GLY A 101 -16.33 8.93 -1.16
N PHE A 102 -15.22 8.21 -1.45
CA PHE A 102 -15.29 6.99 -2.27
C PHE A 102 -15.61 5.73 -1.46
N THR A 103 -16.60 4.95 -1.89
CA THR A 103 -17.12 3.77 -1.16
C THR A 103 -16.93 2.47 -1.95
N LEU A 104 -16.96 1.33 -1.24
CA LEU A 104 -16.99 0.01 -1.90
C LEU A 104 -18.20 -0.16 -2.83
N ASN A 105 -19.31 0.56 -2.58
CA ASN A 105 -20.48 0.58 -3.45
C ASN A 105 -20.19 1.23 -4.81
N GLU A 106 -19.43 2.33 -4.85
CA GLU A 106 -19.06 2.95 -6.12
C GLU A 106 -18.09 2.09 -6.93
N PHE A 107 -17.20 1.35 -6.27
CA PHE A 107 -16.39 0.31 -6.91
C PHE A 107 -17.29 -0.77 -7.52
N LYS A 108 -18.29 -1.25 -6.78
CA LYS A 108 -19.24 -2.25 -7.26
C LYS A 108 -19.97 -1.74 -8.51
N GLU A 109 -20.62 -0.59 -8.44
CA GLU A 109 -21.38 0.00 -9.55
C GLU A 109 -20.51 0.29 -10.78
N SER A 110 -19.26 0.71 -10.57
CA SER A 110 -18.38 1.10 -11.67
C SER A 110 -17.73 -0.11 -12.35
N PHE A 111 -17.34 -1.13 -11.60
CA PHE A 111 -16.52 -2.21 -12.12
C PHE A 111 -17.26 -3.54 -12.36
N GLU A 112 -18.48 -3.72 -11.84
CA GLU A 112 -19.20 -5.01 -11.90
C GLU A 112 -19.35 -5.52 -13.34
N MET A 113 -19.83 -4.68 -14.27
CA MET A 113 -20.00 -5.08 -15.66
C MET A 113 -18.69 -5.47 -16.34
N ARG A 114 -17.57 -4.83 -15.97
CA ARG A 114 -16.25 -5.11 -16.53
C ARG A 114 -15.75 -6.51 -16.15
N PHE A 115 -16.10 -6.95 -14.95
CA PHE A 115 -15.61 -8.18 -14.33
C PHE A 115 -16.72 -9.22 -14.07
N LYS A 116 -17.87 -9.11 -14.76
CA LYS A 116 -19.04 -9.99 -14.56
C LYS A 116 -18.74 -11.49 -14.61
N ASN A 117 -17.78 -11.90 -15.45
CA ASN A 117 -17.39 -13.29 -15.65
C ASN A 117 -16.14 -13.69 -14.83
N MET A 118 -15.56 -12.75 -14.07
CA MET A 118 -14.40 -13.02 -13.24
C MET A 118 -14.86 -13.42 -11.84
N LYS A 119 -14.16 -14.41 -11.25
CA LYS A 119 -14.34 -14.79 -9.86
C LYS A 119 -13.13 -14.39 -9.03
N PHE A 120 -13.40 -13.99 -7.79
CA PHE A 120 -12.40 -13.52 -6.83
C PHE A 120 -12.29 -14.49 -5.66
N THR A 121 -11.07 -14.73 -5.21
CA THR A 121 -10.72 -15.72 -4.18
C THR A 121 -10.25 -15.08 -2.87
N GLY A 122 -9.90 -13.80 -2.89
CA GLY A 122 -9.57 -13.08 -1.67
C GLY A 122 -9.38 -11.57 -1.86
N PHE A 123 -9.28 -10.88 -0.74
CA PHE A 123 -8.95 -9.48 -0.59
C PHE A 123 -7.57 -9.35 0.05
N LEU A 124 -6.72 -8.49 -0.52
CA LEU A 124 -5.30 -8.36 -0.16
C LEU A 124 -4.96 -7.01 0.47
N GLY A 125 -5.97 -6.16 0.66
CA GLY A 125 -5.83 -4.85 1.27
C GLY A 125 -6.25 -3.71 0.35
N SER A 126 -6.26 -2.52 0.93
CA SER A 126 -6.54 -1.26 0.29
C SER A 126 -5.49 -0.23 0.68
N GLY A 127 -5.23 0.71 -0.23
CA GLY A 127 -4.49 1.93 0.02
C GLY A 127 -5.37 3.14 -0.23
N TYR A 128 -4.75 4.32 -0.29
CA TYR A 128 -5.46 5.59 -0.46
C TYR A 128 -6.31 5.64 -1.75
N SER A 129 -5.75 5.15 -2.87
CA SER A 129 -6.33 5.27 -4.22
C SER A 129 -6.79 3.93 -4.81
N ALA A 130 -6.55 2.81 -4.13
CA ALA A 130 -6.71 1.48 -4.73
C ALA A 130 -7.14 0.39 -3.73
N LEU A 131 -7.87 -0.60 -4.25
CA LEU A 131 -8.20 -1.85 -3.57
C LEU A 131 -7.68 -3.04 -4.38
N ALA A 132 -7.08 -4.04 -3.70
CA ALA A 132 -6.51 -5.22 -4.33
C ALA A 132 -7.29 -6.50 -3.98
N LEU A 133 -7.75 -7.21 -5.02
CA LEU A 133 -8.36 -8.53 -4.94
C LEU A 133 -7.50 -9.56 -5.67
N GLU A 134 -7.63 -10.82 -5.31
CA GLU A 134 -7.09 -11.93 -6.09
C GLU A 134 -8.20 -12.62 -6.88
N ASN A 135 -7.97 -12.89 -8.17
CA ASN A 135 -8.89 -13.61 -9.01
C ASN A 135 -8.65 -15.14 -8.97
N GLN A 136 -9.56 -15.93 -9.57
CA GLN A 136 -9.43 -17.39 -9.62
C GLN A 136 -8.21 -17.90 -10.40
N ASP A 137 -7.62 -17.05 -11.26
CA ASP A 137 -6.43 -17.39 -12.04
C ASP A 137 -5.13 -17.10 -11.25
N GLY A 138 -5.24 -16.64 -10.00
CA GLY A 138 -4.10 -16.28 -9.16
C GLY A 138 -3.48 -14.92 -9.48
N ASN A 139 -4.18 -14.07 -10.24
CA ASN A 139 -3.73 -12.70 -10.57
C ASN A 139 -4.32 -11.68 -9.59
N ILE A 140 -3.60 -10.59 -9.40
CA ILE A 140 -4.05 -9.46 -8.59
C ILE A 140 -4.84 -8.51 -9.47
N VAL A 141 -6.06 -8.17 -9.05
CA VAL A 141 -6.92 -7.19 -9.68
C VAL A 141 -6.99 -5.97 -8.76
N LYS A 142 -6.40 -4.87 -9.21
CA LYS A 142 -6.49 -3.58 -8.54
C LYS A 142 -7.61 -2.76 -9.15
N LEU A 143 -8.48 -2.24 -8.30
CA LEU A 143 -9.52 -1.27 -8.64
C LEU A 143 -9.07 0.08 -8.09
N CYS A 144 -8.96 1.09 -8.95
CA CYS A 144 -8.29 2.34 -8.62
C CYS A 144 -9.17 3.56 -8.95
N THR A 145 -9.14 4.57 -8.08
CA THR A 145 -9.78 5.88 -8.28
C THR A 145 -8.94 6.85 -9.09
N ASP A 146 -7.63 6.59 -9.20
CA ASP A 146 -6.67 7.39 -9.93
C ASP A 146 -5.74 6.46 -10.75
N ASP A 147 -4.97 7.01 -11.68
CA ASP A 147 -3.97 6.22 -12.42
C ASP A 147 -2.86 5.81 -11.45
N HIS A 148 -2.71 4.50 -11.25
CA HIS A 148 -1.74 3.94 -10.31
C HIS A 148 -0.27 4.20 -10.72
N PHE A 149 -0.04 4.64 -11.95
CA PHE A 149 1.27 5.05 -12.44
C PHE A 149 1.38 6.58 -12.61
N ALA A 150 0.41 7.39 -12.16
CA ALA A 150 0.37 8.84 -12.41
C ALA A 150 1.66 9.61 -12.07
N MET A 151 2.43 9.11 -11.10
CA MET A 151 3.68 9.70 -10.65
C MET A 151 4.86 9.44 -11.60
N ARG A 152 4.67 8.71 -12.71
CA ARG A 152 5.68 8.46 -13.75
C ARG A 152 5.08 8.07 -15.10
N ASN A 153 5.84 8.29 -16.17
CA ASN A 153 5.30 8.15 -17.54
C ASN A 153 5.32 6.72 -18.11
N LYS A 154 5.96 5.76 -17.43
CA LYS A 154 6.11 4.38 -17.91
C LYS A 154 6.26 3.38 -16.78
N THR A 155 5.91 2.13 -17.09
CA THR A 155 6.26 0.95 -16.29
C THR A 155 7.74 0.61 -16.49
N GLU A 156 8.38 0.11 -15.44
CA GLU A 156 9.75 -0.37 -15.44
C GLU A 156 9.83 -1.89 -15.24
N ASP A 157 11.03 -2.45 -15.48
CA ASP A 157 11.34 -3.87 -15.32
C ASP A 157 11.26 -4.38 -13.87
N PHE A 158 11.38 -3.47 -12.90
CA PHE A 158 11.22 -3.77 -11.49
C PHE A 158 9.75 -3.80 -11.04
N ASP A 159 8.80 -3.34 -11.86
CA ASP A 159 7.39 -3.31 -11.48
C ASP A 159 6.76 -4.69 -11.55
N ALA A 160 5.76 -4.91 -10.69
CA ALA A 160 4.86 -6.05 -10.80
C ALA A 160 4.23 -6.06 -12.21
N GLN A 161 4.41 -7.17 -12.92
CA GLN A 161 4.03 -7.31 -14.31
C GLN A 161 2.53 -7.04 -14.50
N VAL A 162 2.20 -6.02 -15.29
CA VAL A 162 0.82 -5.69 -15.69
C VAL A 162 0.44 -6.56 -16.89
N LEU A 163 -0.50 -7.48 -16.68
CA LEU A 163 -1.05 -8.36 -17.71
C LEU A 163 -2.15 -7.66 -18.52
N LYS A 164 -2.92 -6.78 -17.85
CA LYS A 164 -3.98 -6.01 -18.46
C LYS A 164 -4.22 -4.73 -17.67
N LYS A 165 -4.54 -3.64 -18.37
CA LYS A 165 -5.02 -2.41 -17.72
C LYS A 165 -6.08 -1.74 -18.57
N GLY A 166 -6.83 -0.81 -17.98
CA GLY A 166 -7.74 0.05 -18.71
C GLY A 166 -8.47 1.02 -17.79
N THR A 167 -9.36 1.79 -18.40
CA THR A 167 -10.16 2.79 -17.70
C THR A 167 -11.64 2.48 -17.78
N ILE A 168 -12.40 2.95 -16.79
CA ILE A 168 -13.86 2.90 -16.75
C ILE A 168 -14.37 4.32 -16.53
N LYS A 169 -15.36 4.75 -17.33
CA LYS A 169 -15.95 6.10 -17.28
C LYS A 169 -14.91 7.24 -17.36
N LYS A 170 -13.71 6.98 -17.90
CA LYS A 170 -12.55 7.90 -17.95
C LYS A 170 -12.01 8.39 -16.59
N GLN A 171 -12.61 7.96 -15.49
CA GLN A 171 -12.25 8.41 -14.14
C GLN A 171 -11.66 7.28 -13.28
N TYR A 172 -11.99 6.03 -13.58
CA TYR A 172 -11.51 4.87 -12.82
C TYR A 172 -10.53 4.05 -13.62
N PHE A 173 -9.61 3.41 -12.91
CA PHE A 173 -8.55 2.61 -13.50
C PHE A 173 -8.60 1.18 -12.94
N TYR A 174 -8.22 0.20 -13.75
CA TYR A 174 -7.95 -1.15 -13.25
C TYR A 174 -6.65 -1.69 -13.80
N TYR A 175 -6.03 -2.58 -13.01
CA TYR A 175 -4.84 -3.31 -13.38
C TYR A 175 -5.02 -4.77 -12.99
N ILE A 176 -4.74 -5.68 -13.92
CA ILE A 176 -4.55 -7.11 -13.65
C ILE A 176 -3.05 -7.35 -13.67
N GLN A 177 -2.49 -7.74 -12.54
CA GLN A 177 -1.07 -7.94 -12.34
C GLN A 177 -0.77 -9.39 -11.96
N LYS A 178 0.42 -9.87 -12.33
CA LYS A 178 0.94 -11.13 -11.79
C LYS A 178 1.06 -11.00 -10.26
N LYS A 179 0.70 -12.05 -9.53
CA LYS A 179 0.89 -12.11 -8.08
C LYS A 179 2.34 -12.40 -7.72
N TYR A 180 2.83 -11.67 -6.73
CA TYR A 180 4.14 -11.87 -6.12
C TYR A 180 3.96 -12.09 -4.61
N SER A 181 4.78 -12.96 -4.04
CA SER A 181 4.72 -13.31 -2.63
C SER A 181 5.39 -12.25 -1.77
N LYS A 182 4.69 -11.75 -0.74
CA LYS A 182 5.30 -10.90 0.29
C LYS A 182 6.08 -11.71 1.34
N LYS A 183 5.89 -13.03 1.38
CA LYS A 183 6.56 -13.91 2.34
C LYS A 183 8.07 -13.88 2.13
N GLY A 184 8.81 -13.61 3.21
CA GLY A 184 10.28 -13.61 3.18
C GLY A 184 10.89 -12.42 2.45
N VAL A 185 10.13 -11.35 2.24
CA VAL A 185 10.69 -10.03 1.92
C VAL A 185 11.40 -9.50 3.18
N THR A 186 12.58 -8.94 2.99
CA THR A 186 13.48 -8.44 4.03
C THR A 186 13.86 -7.00 3.77
N GLN A 187 14.40 -6.31 4.78
CA GLN A 187 14.97 -4.97 4.59
C GLN A 187 16.04 -4.93 3.49
N HIS A 188 16.83 -6.00 3.32
CA HIS A 188 17.79 -6.08 2.21
C HIS A 188 17.10 -6.00 0.83
N ASP A 189 15.91 -6.58 0.69
CA ASP A 189 15.13 -6.49 -0.55
C ASP A 189 14.60 -5.06 -0.78
N VAL A 190 14.26 -4.35 0.30
CA VAL A 190 13.89 -2.92 0.26
C VAL A 190 15.05 -2.09 -0.26
N ASP A 191 16.25 -2.27 0.30
CA ASP A 191 17.45 -1.54 -0.11
C ASP A 191 17.82 -1.85 -1.58
N LEU A 192 17.64 -3.10 -2.02
CA LEU A 192 17.83 -3.49 -3.42
C LEU A 192 16.80 -2.85 -4.36
N MET A 193 15.54 -2.77 -3.93
CA MET A 193 14.49 -2.12 -4.73
C MET A 193 14.74 -0.62 -4.83
N GLU A 194 15.11 0.04 -3.73
CA GLU A 194 15.47 1.46 -3.72
C GLU A 194 16.59 1.74 -4.74
N LYS A 195 17.66 0.94 -4.72
CA LYS A 195 18.75 1.05 -5.71
C LYS A 195 18.25 0.92 -7.15
N LYS A 196 17.34 0.00 -7.43
CA LYS A 196 16.75 -0.16 -8.77
C LYS A 196 15.94 1.07 -9.18
N ILE A 197 15.09 1.59 -8.29
CA ILE A 197 14.28 2.79 -8.53
C ILE A 197 15.19 3.99 -8.84
N LEU A 198 16.18 4.24 -7.98
CA LEU A 198 17.15 5.32 -8.15
C LEU A 198 17.95 5.19 -9.45
N SER A 199 18.35 3.96 -9.83
CA SER A 199 19.11 3.71 -11.06
C SER A 199 18.34 4.06 -12.35
N LYS A 200 17.01 4.13 -12.29
CA LYS A 200 16.15 4.56 -13.41
C LYS A 200 15.85 6.06 -13.39
N GLY A 201 16.43 6.82 -12.45
CA GLY A 201 16.21 8.26 -12.30
C GLY A 201 14.96 8.64 -11.51
N TYR A 202 14.32 7.68 -10.83
CA TYR A 202 13.17 7.93 -9.96
C TYR A 202 13.61 8.20 -8.52
N ILE A 203 12.68 8.75 -7.72
CA ILE A 203 12.79 8.85 -6.27
C ILE A 203 12.03 7.68 -5.65
N ALA A 204 12.66 6.99 -4.70
CA ALA A 204 11.96 6.06 -3.82
C ALA A 204 11.15 6.85 -2.78
N ASN A 205 9.84 6.65 -2.75
CA ASN A 205 8.91 7.39 -1.90
C ASN A 205 8.09 6.40 -1.07
N ASP A 206 8.16 6.52 0.26
CA ASP A 206 7.42 5.65 1.20
C ASP A 206 7.62 4.15 0.95
N LEU A 207 8.84 3.73 0.60
CA LEU A 207 9.16 2.35 0.27
C LEU A 207 9.53 1.55 1.53
N TYR A 208 8.82 0.44 1.77
CA TYR A 208 9.06 -0.55 2.82
C TYR A 208 8.66 -1.97 2.31
N GLU A 209 8.78 -2.99 3.15
CA GLU A 209 8.60 -4.40 2.76
C GLU A 209 7.21 -4.69 2.17
N GLY A 210 6.18 -3.95 2.62
CA GLY A 210 4.80 -4.15 2.21
C GLY A 210 4.53 -3.87 0.73
N GLN A 211 5.38 -3.07 0.07
CA GLN A 211 5.27 -2.76 -1.36
C GLN A 211 6.15 -3.64 -2.25
N ILE A 212 6.83 -4.64 -1.69
CA ILE A 212 7.71 -5.53 -2.46
C ILE A 212 7.14 -6.95 -2.46
N GLY A 213 7.29 -7.62 -3.59
CA GLY A 213 6.96 -9.04 -3.74
C GLY A 213 8.07 -9.81 -4.41
N LYS A 214 8.16 -11.10 -4.10
CA LYS A 214 9.06 -12.06 -4.71
C LYS A 214 8.33 -13.01 -5.65
N ASP A 215 8.95 -13.33 -6.77
CA ASP A 215 8.53 -14.49 -7.56
C ASP A 215 9.09 -15.80 -6.99
N LYS A 216 8.80 -16.90 -7.67
CA LYS A 216 9.24 -18.25 -7.28
C LYS A 216 10.77 -18.43 -7.29
N ASP A 217 11.49 -17.59 -8.04
CA ASP A 217 12.94 -17.65 -8.20
C ASP A 217 13.64 -16.65 -7.26
N GLY A 218 12.87 -15.97 -6.39
CA GLY A 218 13.37 -15.00 -5.42
C GLY A 218 13.59 -13.60 -6.00
N LYS A 219 13.26 -13.36 -7.27
CA LYS A 219 13.39 -12.04 -7.88
C LYS A 219 12.34 -11.09 -7.30
N ILE A 220 12.80 -9.91 -6.91
CA ILE A 220 11.96 -8.88 -6.29
C ILE A 220 11.31 -7.95 -7.32
N TYR A 221 10.08 -7.55 -7.02
CA TYR A 221 9.22 -6.69 -7.81
C TYR A 221 8.51 -5.66 -6.93
N LEU A 222 8.34 -4.46 -7.45
CA LEU A 222 7.58 -3.38 -6.83
C LEU A 222 6.08 -3.62 -7.09
N ILE A 223 5.35 -3.95 -6.04
CA ILE A 223 3.91 -4.17 -6.08
C ILE A 223 3.17 -2.83 -6.16
N ASP A 224 3.64 -1.82 -5.43
CA ASP A 224 3.05 -0.48 -5.44
C ASP A 224 3.87 0.50 -6.29
N PRO A 225 3.49 0.73 -7.57
CA PRO A 225 4.19 1.62 -8.46
C PRO A 225 4.24 3.08 -8.02
N GLU A 226 3.40 3.54 -7.09
CA GLU A 226 3.40 4.91 -6.58
C GLU A 226 4.64 5.21 -5.72
N CYS A 227 5.34 4.17 -5.24
CA CYS A 227 6.61 4.31 -4.50
C CYS A 227 7.80 4.69 -5.40
N ALA A 228 7.64 4.70 -6.71
CA ALA A 228 8.65 5.16 -7.66
C ALA A 228 8.16 6.42 -8.39
N VAL A 229 8.74 7.56 -8.03
CA VAL A 229 8.23 8.88 -8.43
C VAL A 229 9.21 9.59 -9.37
N ASP A 230 8.68 10.12 -10.48
CA ASP A 230 9.43 11.03 -11.35
C ASP A 230 9.72 12.35 -10.61
N PRO A 231 11.01 12.77 -10.48
CA PRO A 231 11.36 14.02 -9.81
C PRO A 231 10.61 15.24 -10.37
N ALA A 232 10.36 15.30 -11.68
CA ALA A 232 9.65 16.41 -12.30
C ALA A 232 8.16 16.43 -11.90
N LYS A 233 7.52 15.25 -11.84
CA LYS A 233 6.13 15.11 -11.34
C LYS A 233 6.02 15.55 -9.88
N LYS A 234 6.99 15.17 -9.05
CA LYS A 234 7.02 15.58 -7.64
C LYS A 234 7.19 17.08 -7.48
N ALA A 235 8.06 17.69 -8.27
CA ALA A 235 8.26 19.14 -8.28
C ALA A 235 6.97 19.88 -8.71
N GLU A 236 6.30 19.42 -9.77
CA GLU A 236 5.03 20.00 -10.25
C GLU A 236 3.93 19.98 -9.17
N ILE A 237 3.80 18.87 -8.45
CA ILE A 237 2.82 18.74 -7.36
C ILE A 237 3.17 19.66 -6.18
N ASN A 238 4.45 19.76 -5.83
CA ASN A 238 4.90 20.64 -4.76
C ASN A 238 4.61 22.11 -5.09
N GLU A 239 4.89 22.56 -6.32
CA GLU A 239 4.62 23.92 -6.77
C GLU A 239 3.12 24.23 -6.73
N LYS A 240 2.27 23.34 -7.24
CA LYS A 240 0.81 23.49 -7.17
C LYS A 240 0.31 23.58 -5.73
N THR A 241 0.85 22.74 -4.85
CA THR A 241 0.50 22.72 -3.42
C THR A 241 0.89 24.02 -2.74
N GLU A 242 2.10 24.53 -3.01
CA GLU A 242 2.56 25.81 -2.48
C GLU A 242 1.71 26.97 -3.00
N SER A 243 1.37 26.99 -4.29
CA SER A 243 0.48 28.00 -4.86
C SER A 243 -0.90 28.01 -4.20
N PHE A 244 -1.48 26.84 -3.96
CA PHE A 244 -2.77 26.71 -3.28
C PHE A 244 -2.71 27.19 -1.82
N ILE A 245 -1.66 26.80 -1.09
CA ILE A 245 -1.42 27.29 0.28
C ILE A 245 -1.34 28.81 0.31
N GLN A 246 -0.60 29.42 -0.61
CA GLN A 246 -0.49 30.88 -0.71
C GLN A 246 -1.83 31.54 -1.04
N GLU A 247 -2.68 30.91 -1.85
CA GLU A 247 -4.03 31.39 -2.13
C GLU A 247 -4.92 31.35 -0.89
N CYS A 248 -4.89 30.25 -0.13
CA CYS A 248 -5.63 30.13 1.14
C CYS A 248 -5.23 31.24 2.12
N ILE A 249 -3.92 31.52 2.25
CA ILE A 249 -3.40 32.59 3.11
C ILE A 249 -3.91 33.96 2.62
N ARG A 250 -3.81 34.25 1.31
CA ARG A 250 -4.30 35.53 0.75
C ARG A 250 -5.79 35.75 0.97
N ASN A 251 -6.57 34.67 0.95
CA ASN A 251 -8.02 34.71 1.13
C ASN A 251 -8.45 34.63 2.61
N GLY A 252 -7.50 34.56 3.56
CA GLY A 252 -7.80 34.47 5.00
C GLY A 252 -8.47 33.15 5.42
N TRP A 253 -8.28 32.08 4.65
CA TRP A 253 -8.78 30.74 4.98
C TRP A 253 -7.81 29.96 5.89
N MET A 254 -6.59 30.46 6.06
CA MET A 254 -5.55 29.97 6.97
C MET A 254 -4.85 31.13 7.67
#